data_AF-A0A7Z0WKN3-F1
#
_entry.id   AF-A0A7Z0WKN3-F1
#
_cell.length_a   1.000
_cell.length_b   1.000
_cell.length_c   1.000
_cell.angle_alpha   90.00
_cell.angle_beta   90.00
_cell.angle_gamma   90.00
#
_symmetry.space_group_name_H-M   'P 1'
#
loop_
_entity.id
_entity.type
_entity.pdbx_description
1 polymer ?
#
loop_
_entity_poly.entity_id
_entity_poly.type
_entity_poly.pdbx_seq_one_letter_code
_entity_poly.pdbx_strand_id
1 'polypeptide(L)'
;MTDPLSIPVTRARSREEFIACLDRARVLAGPLSHREIENRSANRLRRTKIGQVLAGELPRRDFLVTYLEVCAVPENDRAAWLRSWARVLTADPEQSTSDREPAGDVTQVISRTSAALQDARNVNDQGRDHTENEELRRQLAEAAGEARVLRDQLRRAQDQISDLTDQLAWLRSHEPRPATVVVDPPRPTFRHLPPPRTRESTKYPLNYTNEELHDLFGHGDAIVAPPVLGEARD
;
A
#
# COMPACT_ATOMS: atom_id res chain seq x y z
N MET A 1 -24.48 1.58 23.84
CA MET A 1 -24.35 0.78 22.61
C MET A 1 -22.89 0.41 22.48
N THR A 2 -22.55 -0.86 22.66
CA THR A 2 -21.18 -1.37 22.51
C THR A 2 -20.89 -1.45 21.01
N ASP A 3 -19.83 -0.80 20.56
CA ASP A 3 -19.44 -0.78 19.15
C ASP A 3 -19.19 -2.23 18.67
N PRO A 4 -19.87 -2.73 17.63
CA PRO A 4 -19.68 -4.10 17.13
C PRO A 4 -18.26 -4.39 16.64
N LEU A 5 -17.43 -3.36 16.52
CA LEU A 5 -16.00 -3.45 16.21
C LEU A 5 -15.11 -3.62 17.45
N SER A 6 -15.69 -3.60 18.66
CA SER A 6 -14.96 -3.78 19.91
C SER A 6 -14.38 -5.20 20.00
N ILE A 7 -13.07 -5.32 19.77
CA ILE A 7 -12.33 -6.59 19.90
C ILE A 7 -12.52 -7.11 21.33
N PRO A 8 -13.04 -8.33 21.54
CA PRO A 8 -13.32 -8.86 22.87
C PRO A 8 -12.03 -9.35 23.58
N VAL A 9 -11.00 -8.51 23.65
CA VAL A 9 -9.71 -8.82 24.29
C VAL A 9 -9.88 -9.18 25.76
N THR A 10 -10.96 -8.72 26.40
CA THR A 10 -11.29 -9.05 27.80
C THR A 10 -11.56 -10.54 28.02
N ARG A 11 -11.87 -11.28 26.97
CA ARG A 11 -12.14 -12.72 27.02
C ARG A 11 -10.92 -13.59 26.82
N ALA A 12 -9.80 -13.05 26.31
CA ALA A 12 -8.58 -13.83 26.09
C ALA A 12 -8.04 -14.35 27.44
N ARG A 13 -8.01 -15.68 27.57
CA ARG A 13 -7.48 -16.45 28.71
C ARG A 13 -6.20 -17.19 28.36
N SER A 14 -5.99 -17.53 27.10
CA SER A 14 -4.78 -18.20 26.63
C SER A 14 -3.88 -17.27 25.80
N ARG A 15 -2.64 -17.71 25.62
CA ARG A 15 -1.64 -17.09 24.74
C ARG A 15 -2.14 -17.00 23.29
N GLU A 16 -2.67 -18.10 22.78
CA GLU A 16 -3.19 -18.22 21.42
C GLU A 16 -4.37 -17.27 21.19
N GLU A 17 -5.31 -17.20 22.14
CA GLU A 17 -6.45 -16.28 22.07
C GLU A 17 -5.99 -14.82 22.08
N PHE A 18 -4.99 -14.47 22.88
CA PHE A 18 -4.44 -13.12 22.93
C PHE A 18 -3.76 -12.73 21.61
N ILE A 19 -3.03 -13.66 20.99
CA ILE A 19 -2.39 -13.44 19.69
C ILE A 19 -3.42 -13.31 18.57
N ALA A 20 -4.46 -14.15 18.58
CA ALA A 20 -5.59 -14.01 17.67
C ALA A 20 -6.29 -12.65 17.81
N CYS A 21 -6.40 -12.13 19.04
CA CYS A 21 -6.89 -10.77 19.27
C CYS A 21 -5.97 -9.71 18.64
N LEU A 22 -4.64 -9.83 18.81
CA LEU A 22 -3.68 -8.90 18.19
C LEU A 22 -3.77 -8.91 16.67
N ASP A 23 -3.85 -10.09 16.05
CA ASP A 23 -3.99 -10.20 14.60
C ASP A 23 -5.32 -9.59 14.12
N ARG A 24 -6.41 -9.81 14.85
CA ARG A 24 -7.69 -9.15 14.55
C ARG A 24 -7.61 -7.62 14.66
N ALA A 25 -6.87 -7.08 15.63
CA ALA A 25 -6.65 -5.64 15.75
C ALA A 25 -5.92 -5.08 14.52
N ARG A 26 -4.91 -5.81 14.02
CA ARG A 26 -4.18 -5.48 12.80
C ARG A 26 -5.08 -5.48 11.56
N VAL A 27 -5.96 -6.47 11.43
CA VAL A 27 -6.92 -6.58 10.30
C VAL A 27 -7.92 -5.43 10.32
N LEU A 28 -8.45 -5.07 11.50
CA LEU A 28 -9.39 -3.95 11.64
C LEU A 28 -8.76 -2.58 11.34
N ALA A 29 -7.45 -2.44 11.53
CA ALA A 29 -6.70 -1.22 11.23
C ALA A 29 -6.37 -1.04 9.72
N GLY A 30 -6.86 -1.93 8.85
CA GLY A 30 -6.61 -1.91 7.41
C GLY A 30 -5.43 -2.82 7.04
N PRO A 31 -5.68 -4.11 6.75
CA PRO A 31 -4.79 -5.28 6.87
C PRO A 31 -3.28 -4.99 6.74
N LEU A 32 -2.70 -4.45 7.82
CA LEU A 32 -1.34 -3.92 7.79
C LEU A 32 -0.31 -5.04 7.62
N SER A 33 0.55 -4.94 6.61
CA SER A 33 1.70 -5.82 6.46
C SER A 33 2.73 -5.57 7.57
N HIS A 34 3.59 -6.56 7.86
CA HIS A 34 4.64 -6.38 8.88
C HIS A 34 5.58 -5.22 8.56
N ARG A 35 5.83 -4.94 7.26
CA ARG A 35 6.65 -3.81 6.80
C ARG A 35 5.98 -2.47 7.08
N GLU A 36 4.66 -2.37 6.90
CA GLU A 36 3.92 -1.16 7.21
C GLU A 36 3.88 -0.88 8.71
N ILE A 37 3.74 -1.91 9.54
CA ILE A 37 3.79 -1.77 11.00
C ILE A 37 5.16 -1.23 11.45
N GLU A 38 6.26 -1.80 10.91
CA GLU A 38 7.61 -1.31 11.19
C GLU A 38 7.77 0.16 10.78
N ASN A 39 7.36 0.52 9.56
CA ASN A 39 7.43 1.88 9.04
C ASN A 39 6.62 2.86 9.91
N ARG A 40 5.36 2.54 10.24
CA ARG A 40 4.49 3.39 11.08
C ARG A 40 5.01 3.54 12.51
N SER A 41 5.71 2.54 13.02
CA SER A 41 6.35 2.60 14.34
C SER A 41 7.65 3.43 14.39
N ALA A 42 8.08 3.99 13.25
CA ALA A 42 9.41 4.58 13.08
C ALA A 42 10.55 3.61 13.47
N ASN A 43 10.47 2.36 13.00
CA ASN A 43 11.43 1.28 13.27
C ASN A 43 11.55 0.86 14.75
N ARG A 44 10.62 1.27 15.62
CA ARG A 44 10.56 0.79 17.01
C ARG A 44 10.12 -0.68 17.09
N LEU A 45 9.32 -1.12 16.12
CA LEU A 45 8.89 -2.51 15.99
C LEU A 45 9.58 -3.15 14.79
N ARG A 46 10.53 -4.07 15.05
CA ARG A 46 11.23 -4.80 13.97
C ARG A 46 10.31 -5.83 13.32
N ARG A 47 10.37 -5.95 11.99
CA ARG A 47 9.58 -6.92 11.21
C ARG A 47 9.65 -8.35 11.75
N THR A 48 10.86 -8.82 12.07
CA THR A 48 11.09 -10.17 12.62
C THR A 48 10.39 -10.35 13.96
N LYS A 49 10.41 -9.34 14.83
CA LYS A 49 9.77 -9.42 16.14
C LYS A 49 8.25 -9.43 16.04
N ILE A 50 7.69 -8.67 15.10
CA ILE A 50 6.25 -8.70 14.79
C ILE A 50 5.84 -10.12 14.36
N GLY A 51 6.61 -10.73 13.45
CA GLY A 51 6.38 -12.11 13.01
C GLY A 51 6.44 -13.13 14.15
N GLN A 52 7.44 -13.02 15.04
CA GLN A 52 7.57 -13.91 16.20
C GLN A 52 6.38 -13.79 17.16
N VAL A 53 5.92 -12.55 17.43
CA VAL A 53 4.76 -12.31 18.30
C VAL A 53 3.50 -12.91 17.72
N LEU A 54 3.25 -12.70 16.42
CA LEU A 54 2.10 -13.28 15.74
C LEU A 54 2.19 -14.80 15.56
N ALA A 55 3.39 -15.38 15.62
CA ALA A 55 3.61 -16.82 15.56
C ALA A 55 3.46 -17.54 16.91
N GLY A 56 3.26 -16.82 18.02
CA GLY A 56 3.15 -17.47 19.33
C GLY A 56 3.89 -16.78 20.46
N GLU A 57 4.82 -15.87 20.19
CA GLU A 57 5.64 -15.28 21.25
C GLU A 57 4.87 -14.17 22.01
N LEU A 58 4.89 -14.21 23.35
CA LEU A 58 4.27 -13.14 24.14
C LEU A 58 5.11 -11.85 24.04
N PRO A 59 4.51 -10.71 23.64
CA PRO A 59 5.25 -9.46 23.50
C PRO A 59 5.63 -8.88 24.86
N ARG A 60 6.69 -8.07 24.89
CA ARG A 60 6.98 -7.20 26.05
C ARG A 60 5.96 -6.08 26.13
N ARG A 61 5.83 -5.46 27.30
CA ARG A 61 4.89 -4.37 27.56
C ARG A 61 5.06 -3.19 26.58
N ASP A 62 6.27 -2.69 26.39
CA ASP A 62 6.54 -1.53 25.53
C ASP A 62 6.27 -1.82 24.05
N PHE A 63 6.57 -3.05 23.63
CA PHE A 63 6.23 -3.54 22.30
C PHE A 63 4.71 -3.52 22.09
N LEU A 64 3.95 -4.07 23.05
CA LEU A 64 2.50 -4.14 22.97
C LEU A 64 1.87 -2.74 22.89
N VAL A 65 2.33 -1.79 23.71
CA VAL A 65 1.81 -0.41 23.68
C VAL A 65 2.04 0.23 22.30
N THR A 66 3.26 0.13 21.78
CA THR A 66 3.62 0.69 20.47
C THR A 66 2.84 0.00 19.34
N TYR A 67 2.64 -1.32 19.43
CA TYR A 67 1.88 -2.08 18.45
C TYR A 67 0.39 -1.66 18.40
N LEU A 68 -0.22 -1.47 19.58
CA LEU A 68 -1.60 -1.00 19.69
C LEU A 68 -1.77 0.44 19.17
N GLU A 69 -0.78 1.29 19.38
CA GLU A 69 -0.74 2.64 18.81
C GLU A 69 -0.71 2.61 17.28
N VAL A 70 0.14 1.77 16.67
CA VAL A 70 0.22 1.60 15.21
C VAL A 70 -1.06 1.03 14.62
N CYS A 71 -1.74 0.14 15.34
CA CYS A 71 -3.05 -0.39 14.96
C CYS A 71 -4.21 0.58 15.27
N ALA A 72 -3.91 1.83 15.65
CA ALA A 72 -4.88 2.87 15.96
C ALA A 72 -5.90 2.47 17.05
N VAL A 73 -5.50 1.62 18.01
CA VAL A 73 -6.34 1.24 19.14
C VAL A 73 -6.50 2.45 20.07
N PRO A 74 -7.74 2.90 20.35
CA PRO A 74 -8.02 4.04 21.21
C PRO A 74 -7.37 3.91 22.58
N GLU A 75 -6.90 5.02 23.15
CA GLU A 75 -6.15 5.02 24.41
C GLU A 75 -6.98 4.48 25.58
N ASN A 76 -8.29 4.76 25.60
CA ASN A 76 -9.25 4.21 26.57
C ASN A 76 -9.29 2.68 26.59
N ASP A 77 -9.01 2.03 25.47
CA ASP A 77 -9.07 0.57 25.37
C ASP A 77 -7.73 -0.10 25.70
N ARG A 78 -6.61 0.62 25.59
CA ARG A 78 -5.26 0.09 25.86
C ARG A 78 -5.11 -0.50 27.27
N ALA A 79 -5.79 0.07 28.25
CA ALA A 79 -5.80 -0.47 29.62
C ALA A 79 -6.42 -1.88 29.70
N ALA A 80 -7.46 -2.16 28.91
CA ALA A 80 -8.05 -3.48 28.84
C ALA A 80 -7.09 -4.51 28.20
N TRP A 81 -6.40 -4.12 27.14
CA TRP A 81 -5.36 -4.93 26.50
C TRP A 81 -4.22 -5.29 27.45
N LEU A 82 -3.68 -4.32 28.17
CA LEU A 82 -2.59 -4.54 29.13
C LEU A 82 -3.01 -5.46 30.29
N ARG A 83 -4.26 -5.34 30.76
CA ARG A 83 -4.81 -6.25 31.78
C ARG A 83 -4.95 -7.67 31.25
N SER A 84 -5.44 -7.85 30.02
CA SER A 84 -5.53 -9.18 29.40
C SER A 84 -4.16 -9.82 29.20
N TRP A 85 -3.18 -9.05 28.71
CA TRP A 85 -1.79 -9.49 28.57
C TRP A 85 -1.20 -9.96 29.91
N ALA A 86 -1.37 -9.17 30.97
CA ALA A 86 -0.88 -9.54 32.31
C ALA A 86 -1.54 -10.82 32.83
N ARG A 87 -2.85 -11.03 32.58
CA ARG A 87 -3.53 -12.27 32.96
C ARG A 87 -2.98 -13.49 32.22
N VAL A 88 -2.74 -13.37 30.92
CA VAL A 88 -2.17 -14.46 30.11
C VAL A 88 -0.77 -14.83 30.59
N LEU A 89 0.05 -13.84 30.94
CA LEU A 89 1.37 -14.09 31.55
C LEU A 89 1.28 -14.85 32.88
N THR A 90 0.28 -14.55 33.72
CA THR A 90 0.10 -15.25 35.00
C THR A 90 -0.57 -16.62 34.86
N ALA A 91 -1.38 -16.82 33.82
CA ALA A 91 -2.13 -18.05 33.58
C ALA A 91 -1.28 -19.16 32.93
N ASP A 92 -0.09 -18.80 32.43
CA ASP A 92 0.83 -19.72 31.76
C ASP A 92 2.14 -19.95 32.58
N PRO A 93 2.06 -20.41 33.84
CA PRO A 93 3.27 -20.75 34.60
C PRO A 93 3.90 -22.07 34.09
N GLU A 94 3.10 -22.96 33.48
CA GLU A 94 3.53 -24.33 33.18
C GLU A 94 4.52 -24.43 32.01
N GLN A 95 4.53 -23.48 31.06
CA GLN A 95 5.57 -23.43 30.03
C GLN A 95 6.91 -22.89 30.52
N SER A 96 7.00 -22.34 31.74
CA SER A 96 8.27 -21.96 32.35
C SER A 96 8.93 -23.07 33.18
N THR A 97 8.25 -24.21 33.39
CA THR A 97 8.73 -25.29 34.28
C THR A 97 8.90 -26.66 33.62
N SER A 98 8.56 -26.82 32.34
CA SER A 98 8.70 -28.11 31.62
C SER A 98 10.15 -28.48 31.24
N ASP A 99 11.16 -27.74 31.72
CA ASP A 99 12.59 -28.04 31.53
C ASP A 99 13.34 -28.17 32.89
N ARG A 100 12.63 -28.51 33.97
CA ARG A 100 13.27 -28.88 35.25
C ARG A 100 13.22 -30.40 35.45
N GLU A 101 13.93 -31.11 34.57
CA GLU A 101 14.36 -32.48 34.84
C GLU A 101 15.31 -32.54 36.06
N PRO A 102 15.29 -33.64 36.84
CA PRO A 102 15.96 -33.73 38.13
C PRO A 102 17.49 -33.83 37.98
N ALA A 103 18.20 -32.80 38.47
CA ALA A 103 19.56 -32.78 39.02
C ALA A 103 20.53 -33.94 38.66
N GLY A 104 20.66 -34.28 37.38
CA GLY A 104 21.69 -35.16 36.85
C GLY A 104 22.60 -34.37 35.92
N ASP A 105 23.72 -33.86 36.44
CA ASP A 105 24.86 -33.28 35.71
C ASP A 105 24.53 -32.56 34.37
N VAL A 106 23.55 -31.67 34.45
CA VAL A 106 22.95 -30.95 33.31
C VAL A 106 23.95 -30.01 32.64
N THR A 107 25.00 -29.59 33.36
CA THR A 107 26.04 -28.68 32.86
C THR A 107 26.86 -29.27 31.71
N GLN A 108 27.11 -30.59 31.70
CA GLN A 108 27.86 -31.23 30.62
C GLN A 108 27.01 -31.45 29.36
N VAL A 109 25.73 -31.78 29.52
CA VAL A 109 24.83 -32.02 28.38
C VAL A 109 24.44 -30.69 27.72
N ILE A 110 24.11 -29.65 28.51
CA ILE A 110 23.82 -28.30 27.96
C ILE A 110 25.03 -27.72 27.22
N SER A 111 26.26 -27.93 27.71
CA SER A 111 27.45 -27.44 27.01
C SER A 111 27.67 -28.11 25.65
N ARG A 112 27.34 -29.41 25.53
CA ARG A 112 27.46 -30.16 24.25
C ARG A 112 26.32 -29.89 23.29
N THR A 113 25.08 -29.80 23.78
CA THR A 113 23.92 -29.51 22.92
C THR A 113 23.84 -28.04 22.53
N SER A 114 24.28 -27.10 23.37
CA SER A 114 24.38 -25.67 23.02
C SER A 114 25.40 -25.44 21.90
N ALA A 115 26.57 -26.06 21.96
CA ALA A 115 27.58 -25.93 20.90
C ALA A 115 27.09 -26.52 19.57
N ALA A 116 26.47 -27.71 19.60
CA ALA A 116 25.93 -28.35 18.40
C ALA A 116 24.70 -27.61 17.81
N LEU A 117 23.85 -27.01 18.66
CA LEU A 117 22.72 -26.19 18.21
C LEU A 117 23.15 -24.81 17.71
N GLN A 118 24.21 -24.21 18.28
CA GLN A 118 24.78 -22.95 17.77
C GLN A 118 25.46 -23.16 16.41
N ASP A 119 26.14 -24.29 16.19
CA ASP A 119 26.69 -24.64 14.87
C ASP A 119 25.59 -24.91 13.84
N ALA A 120 24.54 -25.65 14.22
CA ALA A 120 23.41 -25.94 13.31
C ALA A 120 22.57 -24.69 12.99
N ARG A 121 22.44 -23.73 13.91
CA ARG A 121 21.78 -22.43 13.65
C ARG A 121 22.62 -21.50 12.78
N ASN A 122 23.95 -21.49 12.94
CA ASN A 122 24.83 -20.66 12.11
C ASN A 122 24.88 -21.14 10.65
N VAL A 123 24.84 -22.46 10.41
CA VAL A 123 24.94 -23.03 9.06
C VAL A 123 23.65 -22.86 8.26
N ASN A 124 22.48 -22.82 8.90
CA ASN A 124 21.19 -22.79 8.18
C ASN A 124 20.65 -21.37 7.90
N ASP A 125 21.08 -20.35 8.67
CA ASP A 125 20.56 -18.96 8.57
C ASP A 125 21.47 -18.03 7.73
N GLN A 126 22.71 -18.44 7.43
CA GLN A 126 23.69 -17.57 6.74
C GLN A 126 23.98 -17.95 5.28
N GLY A 127 23.81 -19.21 4.86
CA GLY A 127 24.25 -19.67 3.53
C GLY A 127 23.18 -19.60 2.44
N ARG A 128 21.92 -19.94 2.78
CA ARG A 128 20.84 -20.05 1.81
C ARG A 128 20.23 -18.70 1.48
N ASP A 129 20.04 -17.87 2.51
CA ASP A 129 19.45 -16.55 2.37
C ASP A 129 20.37 -15.55 1.68
N HIS A 130 21.70 -15.70 1.78
CA HIS A 130 22.62 -14.74 1.16
C HIS A 130 22.70 -14.91 -0.35
N THR A 131 22.77 -16.15 -0.84
CA THR A 131 22.87 -16.43 -2.28
C THR A 131 21.58 -16.08 -3.02
N GLU A 132 20.41 -16.39 -2.43
CA GLU A 132 19.13 -15.98 -2.99
C GLU A 132 18.95 -14.46 -2.96
N ASN A 133 19.40 -13.78 -1.89
CA ASN A 133 19.31 -12.31 -1.81
C ASN A 133 20.25 -11.61 -2.80
N GLU A 134 21.46 -12.14 -3.01
CA GLU A 134 22.38 -11.64 -4.03
C GLU A 134 21.82 -11.82 -5.44
N GLU A 135 21.22 -12.97 -5.75
CA GLU A 135 20.59 -13.21 -7.05
C GLU A 135 19.38 -12.29 -7.27
N LEU A 136 18.52 -12.12 -6.26
CA LEU A 136 17.41 -11.17 -6.33
C LEU A 136 17.88 -9.73 -6.51
N ARG A 137 18.99 -9.34 -5.86
CA ARG A 137 19.61 -8.02 -6.07
C ARG A 137 20.16 -7.85 -7.48
N ARG A 138 20.76 -8.91 -8.04
CA ARG A 138 21.25 -8.91 -9.43
C ARG A 138 20.11 -8.76 -10.41
N GLN A 139 19.03 -9.52 -10.24
CA GLN A 139 17.82 -9.43 -11.07
C GLN A 139 17.16 -8.04 -10.98
N LEU A 140 17.08 -7.45 -9.78
CA LEU A 140 16.58 -6.09 -9.61
C LEU A 140 17.47 -5.05 -10.31
N ALA A 141 18.80 -5.23 -10.30
CA ALA A 141 19.72 -4.33 -10.99
C ALA A 141 19.60 -4.45 -12.52
N GLU A 142 19.44 -5.67 -13.04
CA GLU A 142 19.21 -5.95 -14.45
C GLU A 142 17.89 -5.33 -14.93
N ALA A 143 16.78 -5.61 -14.24
CA ALA A 143 15.47 -5.02 -14.53
C ALA A 143 15.49 -3.49 -14.45
N ALA A 144 16.23 -2.91 -13.51
CA ALA A 144 16.41 -1.46 -13.43
C ALA A 144 17.20 -0.90 -14.61
N GLY A 145 18.16 -1.66 -15.15
CA GLY A 145 18.87 -1.34 -16.39
C GLY A 145 17.95 -1.33 -17.60
N GLU A 146 17.14 -2.38 -17.77
CA GLU A 146 16.15 -2.48 -18.86
C GLU A 146 15.12 -1.34 -18.80
N ALA A 147 14.60 -1.03 -17.61
CA ALA A 147 13.66 0.07 -17.42
C ALA A 147 14.24 1.44 -17.81
N ARG A 148 15.55 1.66 -17.62
CA ARG A 148 16.22 2.88 -18.07
C ARG A 148 16.31 2.93 -19.59
N VAL A 149 16.67 1.83 -20.23
CA VAL A 149 16.74 1.74 -21.71
C VAL A 149 15.37 2.01 -22.34
N LEU A 150 14.31 1.39 -21.82
CA LEU A 150 12.94 1.63 -22.30
C LEU A 150 12.50 3.09 -22.12
N ARG A 151 12.86 3.71 -20.99
CA ARG A 151 12.55 5.13 -20.75
C ARG A 151 13.27 6.05 -21.72
N ASP A 152 14.54 5.76 -22.02
CA ASP A 152 15.30 6.53 -23.01
C ASP A 152 14.73 6.36 -24.43
N GLN A 153 14.29 5.15 -24.79
CA GLN A 153 13.59 4.90 -26.05
C GLN A 153 12.29 5.69 -26.15
N LEU A 154 11.47 5.68 -25.09
CA LEU A 154 10.23 6.44 -25.04
C LEU A 154 10.48 7.94 -25.20
N ARG A 155 11.51 8.47 -24.54
CA ARG A 155 11.90 9.87 -24.67
C ARG A 155 12.29 10.24 -26.10
N ARG A 156 13.13 9.42 -26.76
CA ARG A 156 13.49 9.64 -28.17
C ARG A 156 12.27 9.61 -29.10
N ALA A 157 11.33 8.69 -28.86
CA ALA A 157 10.09 8.63 -29.63
C ALA A 157 9.22 9.88 -29.44
N GLN A 158 9.15 10.41 -28.21
CA GLN A 158 8.46 11.66 -27.92
C GLN A 158 9.13 12.86 -28.62
N ASP A 159 10.46 12.94 -28.59
CA ASP A 159 11.21 13.98 -29.29
C ASP A 159 10.97 13.93 -30.81
N GLN A 160 10.91 12.72 -31.40
CA GLN A 160 10.57 12.53 -32.81
C GLN A 160 9.15 12.98 -33.15
N ILE A 161 8.17 12.67 -32.29
CA ILE A 161 6.79 13.13 -32.48
C ILE A 161 6.73 14.66 -32.42
N SER A 162 7.48 15.29 -31.50
CA SER A 162 7.55 16.75 -31.41
C SER A 162 8.14 17.36 -32.68
N ASP A 163 9.27 16.83 -33.16
CA ASP A 163 9.92 17.30 -34.39
C ASP A 163 9.00 17.16 -35.62
N LEU A 164 8.32 16.03 -35.77
CA LEU A 164 7.33 15.84 -36.85
C LEU A 164 6.15 16.79 -36.72
N THR A 165 5.72 17.11 -35.50
CA THR A 165 4.63 18.07 -35.25
C THR A 165 5.06 19.47 -35.67
N ASP A 166 6.29 19.87 -35.35
CA ASP A 166 6.86 21.16 -35.76
C ASP A 166 7.04 21.24 -37.28
N GLN A 167 7.48 20.15 -37.93
CA GLN A 167 7.58 20.06 -39.40
C GLN A 167 6.20 20.21 -40.06
N LEU A 168 5.16 19.56 -39.54
CA LEU A 168 3.79 19.70 -40.05
C LEU A 168 3.24 21.11 -39.86
N ALA A 169 3.54 21.75 -38.73
CA ALA A 169 3.17 23.14 -38.49
C ALA A 169 3.85 24.09 -39.49
N TRP A 170 5.16 23.87 -39.73
CA TRP A 170 5.93 24.62 -40.73
C TRP A 170 5.38 24.43 -42.15
N LEU A 171 5.06 23.19 -42.56
CA LEU A 171 4.46 22.93 -43.86
C LEU A 171 3.10 23.63 -44.03
N ARG A 172 2.25 23.58 -42.99
CA ARG A 172 0.95 24.27 -42.99
C ARG A 172 1.08 25.79 -43.09
N SER A 173 2.13 26.38 -42.52
CA SER A 173 2.35 27.84 -42.63
C SER A 173 2.89 28.26 -44.00
N HIS A 174 3.51 27.33 -44.75
CA HIS A 174 4.10 27.57 -46.07
C HIS A 174 3.27 27.01 -47.23
N GLU A 175 2.12 26.38 -46.94
CA GLU A 175 1.20 25.91 -47.97
C GLU A 175 0.67 27.14 -48.72
N PRO A 176 0.98 27.30 -50.03
CA PRO A 176 0.55 28.46 -50.79
C PRO A 176 -0.98 28.46 -50.75
N ARG A 177 -1.56 29.53 -50.17
CA ARG A 177 -3.01 29.69 -50.14
C ARG A 177 -3.51 29.44 -51.56
N PRO A 178 -4.39 28.44 -51.78
CA PRO A 178 -4.90 28.19 -53.11
C PRO A 178 -5.47 29.52 -53.59
N ALA A 179 -4.97 30.02 -54.71
CA ALA A 179 -5.41 31.28 -55.28
C ALA A 179 -6.92 31.21 -55.29
N THR A 180 -7.55 32.01 -54.44
CA THR A 180 -8.99 31.98 -54.29
C THR A 180 -9.49 32.50 -55.62
N VAL A 181 -9.84 31.58 -56.52
CA VAL A 181 -10.55 31.93 -57.73
C VAL A 181 -11.85 32.47 -57.19
N VAL A 182 -11.95 33.79 -57.14
CA VAL A 182 -13.19 34.50 -56.85
C VAL A 182 -14.10 34.17 -58.03
N VAL A 183 -14.73 33.00 -57.96
CA VAL A 183 -15.88 32.68 -58.77
C VAL A 183 -16.95 33.60 -58.23
N ASP A 184 -17.15 34.71 -58.92
CA ASP A 184 -18.20 35.68 -58.64
C ASP A 184 -19.50 34.89 -58.45
N PRO A 185 -20.06 34.85 -57.22
CA PRO A 185 -21.20 33.99 -56.98
C PRO A 185 -22.32 34.43 -57.92
N PRO A 186 -22.97 33.51 -58.65
CA PRO A 186 -24.11 33.87 -59.47
C PRO A 186 -25.10 34.60 -58.57
N ARG A 187 -25.46 35.83 -58.98
CA ARG A 187 -26.40 36.69 -58.24
C ARG A 187 -27.56 35.83 -57.73
N PRO A 188 -27.82 35.80 -56.41
CA PRO A 188 -28.91 35.02 -55.89
C PRO A 188 -30.21 35.56 -56.51
N THR A 189 -30.84 34.76 -57.36
CA THR A 189 -32.25 34.96 -57.66
C THR A 189 -32.99 34.63 -56.38
N PHE A 190 -33.42 35.68 -55.68
CA PHE A 190 -34.26 35.60 -54.49
C PHE A 190 -35.57 34.86 -54.84
N ARG A 191 -35.55 33.53 -54.77
CA ARG A 191 -36.78 32.76 -54.60
C ARG A 191 -37.07 32.71 -53.11
N HIS A 192 -38.24 33.25 -52.78
CA HIS A 192 -38.86 33.25 -51.46
C HIS A 192 -38.49 32.01 -50.62
N LEU A 193 -37.56 32.20 -49.68
CA LEU A 193 -37.42 31.28 -48.56
C LEU A 193 -38.66 31.47 -47.67
N PRO A 194 -39.36 30.38 -47.30
CA PRO A 194 -40.36 30.46 -46.25
C PRO A 194 -39.70 30.88 -44.93
N PRO A 195 -40.45 31.58 -44.05
CA PRO A 195 -39.92 32.11 -42.81
C PRO A 195 -39.29 31.00 -41.95
N PRO A 196 -38.22 31.31 -41.20
CA PRO A 196 -37.59 30.35 -40.31
C PRO A 196 -38.64 29.89 -39.29
N ARG A 197 -38.97 28.60 -39.30
CA ARG A 197 -39.74 27.99 -38.23
C ARG A 197 -38.93 28.18 -36.95
N THR A 198 -39.50 28.93 -36.02
CA THR A 198 -39.03 29.04 -34.63
C THR A 198 -38.77 27.64 -34.11
N ARG A 199 -37.49 27.30 -33.91
CA ARG A 199 -37.10 26.08 -33.21
C ARG A 199 -37.66 26.21 -31.80
N GLU A 200 -38.70 25.43 -31.53
CA GLU A 200 -39.14 25.16 -30.16
C GLU A 200 -37.93 24.65 -29.39
N SER A 201 -37.51 25.48 -28.43
CA SER A 201 -36.50 25.13 -27.45
C SER A 201 -37.09 24.04 -26.57
N THR A 202 -36.85 22.78 -26.94
CA THR A 202 -37.03 21.64 -26.04
C THR A 202 -36.07 21.82 -24.89
N LYS A 203 -36.55 22.50 -23.84
CA LYS A 203 -36.04 22.38 -22.48
C LYS A 203 -36.09 20.90 -22.11
N TYR A 204 -34.96 20.21 -22.22
CA TYR A 204 -34.73 18.98 -21.47
C TYR A 204 -34.21 19.40 -20.09
N PRO A 205 -35.01 19.30 -19.01
CA PRO A 205 -34.46 19.38 -17.67
C PRO A 205 -33.73 18.06 -17.39
N LEU A 206 -32.45 17.99 -17.72
CA LEU A 206 -31.56 16.98 -17.15
C LEU A 206 -31.18 17.45 -15.74
N ASN A 207 -32.16 17.41 -14.83
CA ASN A 207 -31.89 17.43 -13.39
C ASN A 207 -31.52 16.01 -12.97
N TYR A 208 -30.30 15.59 -13.28
CA TYR A 208 -29.69 14.49 -12.55
C TYR A 208 -29.09 15.09 -11.27
N THR A 209 -29.64 14.71 -10.13
CA THR A 209 -29.02 14.96 -8.84
C THR A 209 -27.69 14.19 -8.77
N ASN A 210 -26.65 14.81 -8.20
CA ASN A 210 -25.29 14.25 -8.10
C ASN A 210 -25.22 12.85 -7.44
N GLU A 211 -26.28 12.41 -6.76
CA GLU A 211 -26.34 11.09 -6.13
C GLU A 211 -26.56 9.95 -7.14
N GLU A 212 -27.24 10.16 -8.28
CA GLU A 212 -27.47 9.09 -9.26
C GLU A 212 -26.29 8.85 -10.23
N LEU A 213 -25.36 9.80 -10.35
CA LEU A 213 -24.16 9.61 -11.17
C LEU A 213 -23.11 8.72 -10.48
N HIS A 214 -23.19 8.53 -9.16
CA HIS A 214 -22.23 7.70 -8.42
C HIS A 214 -22.46 6.20 -8.59
N ASP A 215 -23.67 5.76 -8.94
CA ASP A 215 -23.97 4.34 -9.18
C ASP A 215 -23.72 3.88 -10.63
N LEU A 216 -23.74 4.82 -11.60
CA LEU A 216 -23.50 4.51 -13.01
C LEU A 216 -22.01 4.42 -13.38
N PHE A 217 -21.14 5.09 -12.63
CA PHE A 217 -19.68 4.98 -12.77
C PHE A 217 -19.11 4.17 -11.62
N GLY A 218 -19.40 2.86 -11.64
CA GLY A 218 -18.86 1.90 -10.69
C GLY A 218 -17.35 2.05 -10.51
N HIS A 219 -16.95 2.32 -9.27
CA HIS A 219 -15.69 1.93 -8.64
C HIS A 219 -14.44 2.09 -9.54
N GLY A 220 -14.26 3.28 -10.11
CA GLY A 220 -12.95 3.70 -10.60
C GLY A 220 -12.09 3.99 -9.38
N ASP A 221 -11.06 3.17 -9.16
CA ASP A 221 -9.98 3.42 -8.21
C ASP A 221 -9.57 4.90 -8.29
N ALA A 222 -9.70 5.60 -7.17
CA ALA A 222 -9.25 6.96 -7.04
C ALA A 222 -7.74 6.99 -7.30
N ILE A 223 -7.35 7.42 -8.50
CA ILE A 223 -5.98 7.84 -8.80
C ILE A 223 -5.76 9.08 -7.96
N VAL A 224 -5.19 8.88 -6.76
CA VAL A 224 -4.70 9.94 -5.90
C VAL A 224 -3.62 10.68 -6.66
N ALA A 225 -3.95 11.87 -7.16
CA ALA A 225 -2.96 12.78 -7.72
C ALA A 225 -1.89 13.08 -6.65
N PRO A 226 -0.59 12.98 -6.98
CA PRO A 226 0.46 13.34 -6.04
C PRO A 226 0.38 14.83 -5.69
N PRO A 227 0.73 15.21 -4.45
CA PRO A 227 0.76 16.62 -4.06
C PRO A 227 1.78 17.37 -4.90
N VAL A 228 1.32 18.41 -5.58
CA VAL A 228 2.16 19.40 -6.25
C VAL A 228 2.98 20.10 -5.16
N LEU A 229 4.28 19.81 -5.12
CA LEU A 229 5.25 20.54 -4.32
C LEU A 229 5.26 22.00 -4.82
N GLY A 230 4.69 22.88 -4.01
CA GLY A 230 4.81 24.32 -4.19
C GLY A 230 6.28 24.73 -4.07
N GLU A 231 6.80 25.33 -5.12
CA GLU A 231 8.11 25.95 -5.17
C GLU A 231 8.24 27.01 -4.08
N ALA A 232 9.19 26.81 -3.17
CA ALA A 232 9.70 27.86 -2.32
C ALA A 232 10.53 28.81 -3.19
N ARG A 233 10.06 30.06 -3.29
CA ARG A 233 10.82 31.20 -3.80
C ARG A 233 11.90 31.57 -2.78
N ASP A 234 13.13 31.75 -3.26
CA ASP A 234 14.12 32.66 -2.70
C ASP A 234 14.06 34.00 -3.46
#